data_AF-A0AAE1R1A6-F1
#
_entry.id   AF-A0AAE1R1A6-F1
#
_cell.length_a   1.000
_cell.length_b   1.000
_cell.length_c   1.000
_cell.angle_alpha   90.00
_cell.angle_beta   90.00
_cell.angle_gamma   90.00
#
_symmetry.space_group_name_H-M   'P 1'
#
loop_
_entity.id
_entity.type
_entity.pdbx_description
1 polymer ?
#
loop_
_entity_poly.entity_id
_entity_poly.type
_entity_poly.pdbx_seq_one_letter_code
_entity_poly.pdbx_strand_id
1 'polypeptide(L)'
;MKEEEFNSSPKKYTEAEADDATKFNSSLQELKDLCSQLHHAADYSEKAFVKANDKRDVVENTKEYLCGAVVTVVDHLGNVSSKLECRISTIDTASETELRIDGLTQVRSSYYKLITPLFSTSEQIR
;
A
#
# COMPACT_ATOMS: atom_id res chain seq x y z
N MET A 1 -4.17 -23.03 -42.68
CA MET A 1 -4.48 -22.73 -41.27
C MET A 1 -3.44 -21.75 -40.79
N LYS A 2 -3.85 -20.58 -40.30
CA LYS A 2 -2.94 -19.50 -39.90
C LYS A 2 -2.38 -19.84 -38.53
N GLU A 3 -1.07 -19.81 -38.39
CA GLU A 3 -0.37 -19.88 -37.11
C GLU A 3 -0.58 -18.54 -36.40
N GLU A 4 -1.35 -18.53 -35.31
CA GLU A 4 -1.42 -17.38 -34.40
C GLU A 4 -0.21 -17.43 -33.47
N GLU A 5 0.74 -16.56 -33.78
CA GLU A 5 1.90 -16.25 -32.97
C GLU A 5 1.44 -15.62 -31.64
N PHE A 6 1.57 -16.37 -30.55
CA PHE A 6 1.31 -15.90 -29.19
C PHE A 6 2.42 -14.90 -28.80
N ASN A 7 2.24 -13.64 -29.19
CA ASN A 7 3.10 -12.53 -28.80
C ASN A 7 2.90 -12.22 -27.31
N SER A 8 3.58 -12.97 -26.46
CA SER A 8 3.74 -12.67 -25.03
C SER A 8 4.76 -11.55 -24.87
N SER A 9 4.32 -10.31 -25.04
CA SER A 9 5.06 -9.17 -24.51
C SER A 9 5.28 -9.36 -23.00
N PRO A 10 6.50 -9.15 -22.47
CA PRO A 10 6.72 -9.11 -21.04
C PRO A 10 5.91 -7.94 -20.47
N LYS A 11 4.81 -8.24 -19.77
CA LYS A 11 4.12 -7.25 -18.97
C LYS A 11 5.13 -6.70 -17.96
N LYS A 12 5.38 -5.40 -18.00
CA LYS A 12 6.14 -4.64 -17.00
C LYS A 12 5.42 -4.74 -15.65
N TYR A 13 5.64 -5.83 -14.92
CA TYR A 13 5.38 -5.89 -13.49
C TYR A 13 6.62 -5.30 -12.82
N THR A 14 6.53 -4.09 -12.23
CA THR A 14 7.42 -3.58 -11.15
C THR A 14 7.37 -2.06 -10.91
N GLU A 15 6.84 -1.24 -11.83
CA GLU A 15 6.92 0.23 -11.68
C GLU A 15 5.80 0.81 -10.79
N ALA A 16 4.60 0.24 -10.85
CA ALA A 16 3.43 0.73 -10.09
C ALA A 16 3.44 0.36 -8.59
N GLU A 17 4.02 -0.79 -8.21
CA GLU A 17 4.03 -1.24 -6.80
C GLU A 17 5.12 -0.55 -5.97
N ALA A 18 6.27 -0.25 -6.56
CA ALA A 18 7.31 0.55 -5.93
C ALA A 18 6.85 2.01 -5.71
N ASP A 19 6.07 2.53 -6.65
CA ASP A 19 5.43 3.84 -6.58
C ASP A 19 4.38 3.92 -5.45
N ASP A 20 3.63 2.85 -5.17
CA ASP A 20 2.62 2.86 -4.10
C ASP A 20 3.23 2.77 -2.68
N ALA A 21 4.27 1.96 -2.50
CA ALA A 21 4.99 1.87 -1.23
C ALA A 21 5.69 3.20 -0.86
N THR A 22 6.25 3.89 -1.87
CA THR A 22 6.87 5.21 -1.66
C THR A 22 5.82 6.27 -1.35
N LYS A 23 4.66 6.28 -2.02
CA LYS A 23 3.54 7.19 -1.72
C LYS A 23 2.99 7.03 -0.30
N PHE A 24 2.81 5.80 0.17
CA PHE A 24 2.38 5.56 1.55
C PHE A 24 3.38 6.14 2.56
N ASN A 25 4.67 5.84 2.38
CA ASN A 25 5.72 6.33 3.27
C ASN A 25 5.82 7.87 3.27
N SER A 26 5.72 8.51 2.11
CA SER A 26 5.69 9.97 2.01
C SER A 26 4.51 10.57 2.77
N SER A 27 3.32 9.98 2.66
CA SER A 27 2.11 10.49 3.34
C SER A 27 2.19 10.29 4.86
N LEU A 28 2.80 9.18 5.28
CA LEU A 28 3.06 8.94 6.69
C LEU A 28 4.09 9.93 7.26
N GLN A 29 5.08 10.33 6.45
CA GLN A 29 6.04 11.35 6.83
C GLN A 29 5.36 12.73 6.92
N GLU A 30 4.54 13.11 5.95
CA GLU A 30 3.76 14.36 5.98
C GLU A 30 2.88 14.45 7.24
N LEU A 31 2.24 13.35 7.65
CA LEU A 31 1.46 13.30 8.89
C LEU A 31 2.34 13.51 10.14
N LYS A 32 3.55 12.94 10.19
CA LYS A 32 4.49 13.16 11.31
C LYS A 32 4.99 14.61 11.36
N ASP A 33 5.25 15.20 10.21
CA ASP A 33 5.67 16.59 10.11
C ASP A 33 4.54 17.52 10.55
N LEU A 34 3.29 17.22 10.16
CA LEU A 34 2.12 17.92 10.67
C LEU A 34 2.01 17.83 12.19
N CYS A 35 2.15 16.64 12.79
CA CYS A 35 2.14 16.49 14.25
C CYS A 35 3.19 17.38 14.93
N SER A 36 4.39 17.46 14.36
CA SER A 36 5.46 18.32 14.87
C SER A 36 5.09 19.80 14.79
N GLN A 37 4.48 20.23 13.67
CA GLN A 37 3.98 21.60 13.50
C GLN A 37 2.88 21.92 14.51
N LEU A 38 1.94 21.00 14.74
CA LEU A 38 0.86 21.17 15.71
C LEU A 38 1.39 21.28 17.15
N HIS A 39 2.42 20.50 17.50
CA HIS A 39 3.10 20.64 18.80
C HIS A 39 3.73 22.02 18.95
N HIS A 40 4.46 22.50 17.94
CA HIS A 40 5.04 23.85 17.98
C HIS A 40 3.97 24.94 18.07
N ALA A 41 2.85 24.79 17.38
CA ALA A 41 1.74 25.72 17.46
C ALA A 41 1.05 25.69 18.84
N ALA A 42 0.92 24.51 19.45
CA ALA A 42 0.41 24.38 20.81
C ALA A 42 1.32 25.06 21.84
N ASP A 43 2.64 24.83 21.76
CA ASP A 43 3.64 25.52 22.59
C ASP A 43 3.57 27.04 22.42
N TYR A 44 3.36 27.51 21.19
CA TYR A 44 3.21 28.93 20.90
C TYR A 44 1.94 29.49 21.53
N SER A 45 0.79 28.82 21.36
CA SER A 45 -0.48 29.23 21.95
C SER A 45 -0.42 29.30 23.47
N GLU A 46 0.25 28.34 24.11
CA GLU A 46 0.50 28.37 25.55
C GLU A 46 1.33 29.58 25.97
N LYS A 47 2.47 29.82 25.31
CA LYS A 47 3.34 30.98 25.59
C LYS A 47 2.61 32.30 25.37
N ALA A 48 1.82 32.39 24.30
CA ALA A 48 1.01 33.56 24.00
C ALA A 48 -0.03 33.82 25.09
N PHE A 49 -0.69 32.78 25.58
CA PHE A 49 -1.69 32.87 26.65
C PHE A 49 -1.08 33.33 27.98
N VAL A 50 0.11 32.81 28.33
CA VAL A 50 0.83 33.20 29.56
C VAL A 50 1.26 34.67 29.49
N LYS A 51 1.69 35.16 28.33
CA LYS A 51 2.19 36.53 28.14
C LYS A 51 1.08 37.57 28.00
N ALA A 52 -0.11 37.16 27.57
CA ALA A 52 -1.18 38.10 27.22
C ALA A 52 -1.80 38.78 28.46
N ASN A 53 -1.95 40.10 28.37
CA ASN A 53 -2.64 40.89 29.39
C ASN A 53 -4.17 40.72 29.29
N ASP A 54 -4.70 40.64 28.08
CA ASP A 54 -6.06 40.19 27.81
C ASP A 54 -6.03 38.80 27.17
N LYS A 55 -6.61 37.82 27.86
CA LYS A 55 -6.60 36.42 27.46
C LYS A 55 -7.68 36.07 26.45
N ARG A 56 -8.71 36.91 26.28
CA ARG A 56 -9.89 36.60 25.47
C ARG A 56 -9.51 36.34 24.01
N ASP A 57 -8.73 37.25 23.43
CA ASP A 57 -8.34 37.16 22.01
C ASP A 57 -7.45 35.95 21.74
N VAL A 58 -6.54 35.64 22.66
CA VAL A 58 -5.67 34.45 22.54
C VAL A 58 -6.48 33.17 22.61
N VAL A 59 -7.47 33.10 23.50
CA VAL A 59 -8.36 31.93 23.63
C VAL A 59 -9.21 31.74 22.38
N GLU A 60 -9.82 32.81 21.85
CA GLU A 60 -10.66 32.69 20.65
C GLU A 60 -9.82 32.27 19.44
N ASN A 61 -8.65 32.88 19.24
CA ASN A 61 -7.72 32.49 18.17
C ASN A 61 -7.25 31.03 18.31
N THR A 62 -6.99 30.57 19.54
CA THR A 62 -6.60 29.18 19.80
C THR A 62 -7.75 28.21 19.47
N LYS A 63 -9.00 28.59 19.77
CA LYS A 63 -10.18 27.79 19.45
C LYS A 63 -10.38 27.65 17.93
N GLU A 64 -10.28 28.77 17.20
CA GLU A 64 -10.35 28.76 15.73
C GLU A 64 -9.27 27.87 15.12
N TYR A 65 -8.03 28.00 15.62
CA TYR A 65 -6.92 27.17 15.19
C TYR A 65 -7.18 25.67 15.46
N LEU A 66 -7.68 25.31 16.64
CA LEU A 66 -8.00 23.93 17.00
C LEU A 66 -9.01 23.31 16.03
N CYS A 67 -10.06 24.06 15.68
CA CYS A 67 -11.05 23.60 14.71
C CYS A 67 -10.40 23.25 13.36
N GLY A 68 -9.52 24.12 12.85
CA GLY A 68 -8.78 23.86 11.61
C GLY A 68 -7.83 22.67 11.73
N ALA A 69 -7.05 22.62 12.81
CA ALA A 69 -6.07 21.56 13.06
C ALA A 69 -6.70 20.17 13.09
N VAL A 70 -7.86 20.02 13.74
CA VAL A 70 -8.57 18.73 13.79
C VAL A 70 -9.00 18.28 12.40
N VAL A 71 -9.56 19.18 11.60
CA VAL A 71 -9.96 18.87 10.21
C VAL A 71 -8.76 18.43 9.38
N THR A 72 -7.64 19.16 9.48
CA THR A 72 -6.40 18.83 8.76
C THR A 72 -5.83 17.47 9.19
N VAL A 73 -5.82 17.15 10.48
CA VAL A 73 -5.35 15.84 10.96
C VAL A 73 -6.23 14.71 10.43
N VAL A 74 -7.56 14.87 10.47
CA VAL A 74 -8.50 13.87 9.96
C VAL A 74 -8.29 13.65 8.45
N ASP A 75 -8.08 14.72 7.69
CA ASP A 75 -7.78 14.64 6.25
C ASP A 75 -6.49 13.84 5.97
N HIS A 76 -5.39 14.18 6.66
CA HIS A 76 -4.13 13.44 6.50
C HIS A 76 -4.24 11.96 6.93
N LEU A 77 -4.99 11.67 8.00
CA LEU A 77 -5.27 10.28 8.39
C LEU A 77 -6.07 9.53 7.33
N GLY A 78 -7.06 10.17 6.72
CA GLY A 78 -7.81 9.62 5.59
C GLY A 78 -6.91 9.29 4.39
N ASN A 79 -6.00 10.20 4.04
CA ASN A 79 -5.02 10.00 2.97
C ASN A 79 -4.07 8.82 3.26
N VAL A 80 -3.54 8.72 4.48
CA VAL A 80 -2.68 7.60 4.91
C VAL A 80 -3.46 6.27 4.88
N SER A 81 -4.70 6.26 5.37
CA SER A 81 -5.56 5.07 5.37
C SER A 81 -5.84 4.57 3.95
N SER A 82 -6.19 5.46 3.03
CA SER A 82 -6.47 5.10 1.64
C SER A 82 -5.25 4.47 0.96
N LYS A 83 -4.06 5.03 1.19
CA LYS A 83 -2.80 4.47 0.65
C LYS A 83 -2.42 3.15 1.30
N LEU A 84 -2.72 2.96 2.59
CA LEU A 84 -2.52 1.68 3.26
C LEU A 84 -3.42 0.59 2.67
N GLU A 85 -4.69 0.92 2.42
CA GLU A 85 -5.67 -0.01 1.85
C GLU A 85 -5.28 -0.44 0.42
N CYS A 86 -4.77 0.48 -0.40
CA CYS A 86 -4.21 0.18 -1.71
C CYS A 86 -3.06 -0.85 -1.60
N ARG A 87 -2.11 -0.63 -0.68
CA ARG A 87 -0.98 -1.55 -0.47
C ARG A 87 -1.40 -2.95 0.00
N ILE A 88 -2.37 -3.03 0.90
CA ILE A 88 -2.89 -4.32 1.39
C ILE A 88 -3.54 -5.07 0.23
N SER A 89 -4.33 -4.37 -0.60
CA SER A 89 -4.97 -4.97 -1.77
C SER A 89 -3.95 -5.57 -2.74
N THR A 90 -2.80 -4.92 -2.94
CA THR A 90 -1.71 -5.49 -3.75
C THR A 90 -1.17 -6.80 -3.17
N ILE A 91 -0.96 -6.89 -1.86
CA ILE A 91 -0.48 -8.12 -1.19
C ILE A 91 -1.48 -9.27 -1.37
N ASP A 92 -2.77 -8.98 -1.29
CA ASP A 92 -3.82 -9.99 -1.50
C ASP A 92 -3.78 -10.54 -2.92
N THR A 93 -3.57 -9.69 -3.94
CA THR A 93 -3.44 -10.14 -5.33
C THR A 93 -2.20 -11.00 -5.58
N ALA A 94 -1.10 -10.72 -4.88
CA ALA A 94 0.10 -11.55 -4.95
C ALA A 94 -0.17 -12.94 -4.37
N SER A 95 -0.82 -13.01 -3.20
CA SER A 95 -1.21 -14.26 -2.55
C SER A 95 -2.16 -15.11 -3.41
N GLU A 96 -3.12 -14.48 -4.09
CA GLU A 96 -4.00 -15.17 -5.04
C GLU A 96 -3.23 -15.77 -6.22
N THR A 97 -2.24 -15.02 -6.72
CA THR A 97 -1.39 -15.47 -7.82
C THR A 97 -0.52 -16.66 -7.41
N GLU A 98 0.04 -16.65 -6.20
CA GLU A 98 0.77 -17.78 -5.62
C GLU A 98 -0.10 -19.03 -5.53
N LEU A 99 -1.33 -18.92 -5.03
CA LEU A 99 -2.27 -20.04 -4.98
C LEU A 99 -2.57 -20.64 -6.37
N ARG A 100 -2.70 -19.79 -7.40
CA ARG A 100 -2.88 -20.25 -8.79
C ARG A 100 -1.65 -20.99 -9.31
N ILE A 101 -0.44 -20.50 -9.00
CA ILE A 101 0.83 -21.14 -9.37
C ILE A 101 0.95 -22.52 -8.70
N ASP A 102 0.61 -22.63 -7.42
CA ASP A 102 0.63 -23.90 -6.69
C ASP A 102 -0.34 -24.91 -7.30
N GLY A 103 -1.55 -24.47 -7.65
CA GLY A 103 -2.53 -25.31 -8.36
C GLY A 103 -2.00 -25.83 -9.70
N LEU A 104 -1.40 -24.97 -10.51
CA LEU A 104 -0.78 -25.37 -11.79
C LEU A 104 0.39 -26.34 -11.59
N THR A 105 1.21 -26.11 -10.55
CA THR A 105 2.33 -26.98 -10.20
C THR A 105 1.85 -28.37 -9.77
N GLN A 106 0.74 -28.43 -9.02
CA GLN A 106 0.11 -29.69 -8.61
C GLN A 106 -0.47 -30.46 -9.82
N VAL A 107 -1.16 -29.77 -10.73
CA VAL A 107 -1.68 -30.38 -11.97
C VAL A 107 -0.53 -30.93 -12.81
N ARG A 108 0.54 -30.14 -12.97
CA ARG A 108 1.75 -30.55 -13.68
C ARG A 108 2.35 -31.81 -13.05
N SER A 109 2.54 -31.84 -11.73
CA SER A 109 3.06 -33.00 -11.00
C SER A 109 2.20 -34.25 -11.22
N SER A 110 0.88 -34.09 -11.17
CA SER A 110 -0.08 -35.19 -11.40
C SER A 110 0.03 -35.74 -12.82
N TYR A 111 0.16 -34.86 -13.82
CA TYR A 111 0.37 -35.26 -15.22
C TYR A 111 1.66 -36.07 -15.38
N TYR A 112 2.80 -35.58 -14.89
CA TYR A 112 4.08 -36.29 -14.98
C TYR A 112 4.03 -37.68 -14.33
N LYS A 113 3.40 -37.82 -13.16
CA LYS A 113 3.20 -39.13 -12.50
C LYS A 113 2.44 -40.12 -13.37
N LEU A 114 1.46 -39.66 -14.15
CA LEU A 114 0.68 -40.51 -15.05
C LEU A 114 1.43 -40.88 -16.33
N ILE A 115 2.23 -39.97 -16.89
CA ILE A 115 2.90 -40.19 -18.18
C ILE A 115 4.25 -40.90 -18.07
N THR A 116 5.01 -40.75 -16.96
CA THR A 116 6.34 -41.37 -16.80
C THR A 116 6.36 -42.90 -17.03
N PRO A 117 5.37 -43.67 -16.57
CA PRO A 117 5.31 -45.11 -16.86
C PRO A 117 5.10 -45.41 -18.35
N LEU A 118 4.28 -44.63 -19.06
CA LEU A 118 3.95 -44.88 -20.48
C LEU A 118 5.17 -44.83 -21.40
N PHE A 119 6.14 -43.96 -21.09
CA PHE A 119 7.41 -43.86 -21.83
C PHE A 119 8.43 -44.94 -21.42
N SER A 120 8.31 -45.48 -20.20
CA SER A 120 9.18 -46.58 -19.74
C SER A 120 8.75 -47.93 -20.33
N THR A 121 7.46 -48.13 -20.56
CA THR A 121 6.93 -49.36 -21.18
C THR A 121 7.25 -49.44 -22.68
N SER A 122 7.34 -48.32 -23.40
CA SER A 122 7.69 -48.31 -24.83
C SER A 122 9.14 -48.69 -25.12
N GLU A 123 10.07 -48.47 -24.17
CA GLU A 123 11.48 -48.91 -24.30
C GLU A 123 11.67 -50.39 -23.95
N GLN A 124 10.78 -51.01 -23.16
CA GLN A 124 10.84 -52.45 -22.86
C GLN A 124 10.17 -53.34 -23.91
N ILE A 125 9.41 -52.76 -24.85
CA ILE A 125 8.73 -53.49 -25.94
C ILE A 125 9.55 -53.47 -27.25
N ARG A 126 10.69 -52.75 -27.28
CA ARG A 126 11.65 -52.74 -28.41
C ARG A 126 12.76 -53.77 -28.18
#